data_AF-A0A3B9CXV7-F1
#
_entry.id   AF-A0A3B9CXV7-F1
#
_cell.length_a   1.000
_cell.length_b   1.000
_cell.length_c   1.000
_cell.angle_alpha   90.00
_cell.angle_beta   90.00
_cell.angle_gamma   90.00
#
_symmetry.space_group_name_H-M   'P 1'
#
loop_
_entity.id
_entity.type
_entity.pdbx_description
1 polymer ?
#
loop_
_entity_poly.entity_id
_entity_poly.type
_entity_poly.pdbx_seq_one_letter_code
_entity_poly.pdbx_strand_id
1 'polypeptide(L)'
;MSNGPGESAVNRTAAETILNGIEQLIGEAEEATRPLEVDPYRSKLFEFFVTAYSTGMVGDERDSSLTSNDGEGETDLSADGLCRSLARRWGLDMAARDSAAQQTKMPPAQLEKMRLLWSVMRMWMEWNYAWCRFEEFNSSDAAAADS
;
A
#
# COMPACT_ATOMS: atom_id res chain seq x y z
N MET A 1 -8.27 22.81 11.95
CA MET A 1 -9.11 23.01 10.75
C MET A 1 -10.00 21.78 10.65
N SER A 2 -11.32 21.92 10.78
CA SER A 2 -12.23 20.77 10.75
C SER A 2 -12.47 20.37 9.30
N ASN A 3 -12.03 19.17 8.92
CA ASN A 3 -12.33 18.58 7.61
C ASN A 3 -13.85 18.44 7.47
N GLY A 4 -14.41 19.00 6.40
CA GLY A 4 -15.84 18.93 6.13
C GLY A 4 -16.25 17.54 5.66
N PRO A 5 -17.53 17.13 5.85
CA PRO A 5 -18.01 15.80 5.46
C PRO A 5 -17.86 15.49 3.96
N GLY A 6 -17.73 16.51 3.09
CA GLY A 6 -17.48 16.32 1.66
C GLY A 6 -16.06 15.90 1.31
N GLU A 7 -15.06 16.32 2.10
CA GLU A 7 -13.64 16.00 1.85
C GLU A 7 -13.33 14.53 2.16
N SER A 8 -13.88 14.01 3.26
CA SER A 8 -13.75 12.60 3.62
C SER A 8 -14.41 11.65 2.61
N ALA A 9 -15.51 12.05 1.99
CA ALA A 9 -16.19 11.26 0.96
C ALA A 9 -15.35 11.18 -0.32
N VAL A 10 -14.78 12.31 -0.77
CA VAL A 10 -13.89 12.36 -1.94
C VAL A 10 -12.63 11.51 -1.71
N ASN A 11 -12.02 11.61 -0.54
CA ASN A 11 -10.83 10.82 -0.19
C ASN A 11 -11.13 9.32 -0.20
N ARG A 12 -12.31 8.89 0.27
CA ARG A 12 -12.74 7.49 0.20
C ARG A 12 -12.86 6.99 -1.23
N THR A 13 -13.54 7.75 -2.09
CA THR A 13 -13.69 7.38 -3.50
C THR A 13 -12.33 7.29 -4.21
N ALA A 14 -11.41 8.21 -3.93
CA ALA A 14 -10.05 8.16 -4.47
C ALA A 14 -9.29 6.93 -3.96
N ALA A 15 -9.35 6.63 -2.65
CA ALA A 15 -8.70 5.47 -2.07
C ALA A 15 -9.21 4.14 -2.64
N GLU A 16 -10.54 4.01 -2.77
CA GLU A 16 -11.18 2.85 -3.42
C GLU A 16 -10.72 2.70 -4.89
N THR A 17 -10.61 3.81 -5.62
CA THR A 17 -10.14 3.80 -7.01
C THR A 17 -8.71 3.31 -7.12
N ILE A 18 -7.81 3.81 -6.24
CA ILE A 18 -6.41 3.37 -6.18
C ILE A 18 -6.33 1.88 -5.80
N LEU A 19 -7.06 1.46 -4.77
CA LEU A 19 -7.09 0.07 -4.32
C LEU A 19 -7.58 -0.89 -5.42
N ASN A 20 -8.65 -0.51 -6.14
CA ASN A 20 -9.16 -1.27 -7.27
C ASN A 20 -8.14 -1.37 -8.40
N GLY A 21 -7.45 -0.27 -8.72
CA GLY A 21 -6.41 -0.24 -9.75
C GLY A 21 -5.22 -1.11 -9.40
N ILE A 22 -4.77 -1.09 -8.13
CA ILE A 22 -3.71 -1.95 -7.64
C ILE A 22 -4.13 -3.42 -7.71
N GLU A 23 -5.33 -3.78 -7.24
CA GLU A 23 -5.80 -5.17 -7.30
C GLU A 23 -5.88 -5.67 -8.75
N GLN A 24 -6.41 -4.86 -9.67
CA GLN A 24 -6.45 -5.20 -11.09
C GLN A 24 -5.04 -5.42 -11.64
N LEU A 25 -4.09 -4.52 -11.33
CA LEU A 25 -2.70 -4.64 -11.77
C LEU A 25 -2.04 -5.94 -11.29
N ILE A 26 -2.32 -6.34 -10.05
CA ILE A 26 -1.85 -7.61 -9.48
C ILE A 26 -2.44 -8.79 -10.25
N GLY A 27 -3.74 -8.76 -10.54
CA GLY A 27 -4.40 -9.77 -11.37
C GLY A 27 -3.79 -9.87 -12.77
N GLU A 28 -3.53 -8.73 -13.43
CA GLU A 28 -2.87 -8.70 -14.74
C GLU A 28 -1.46 -9.32 -14.71
N ALA A 29 -0.68 -9.04 -13.66
CA ALA A 29 0.66 -9.61 -13.48
C ALA A 29 0.61 -11.13 -13.25
N GLU A 30 -0.33 -11.59 -12.41
CA GLU A 30 -0.58 -13.02 -12.17
C GLU A 30 -1.01 -13.76 -13.45
N GLU A 31 -1.97 -13.22 -14.19
CA GLU A 31 -2.46 -13.82 -15.45
C GLU A 31 -1.36 -13.89 -16.51
N ALA A 32 -0.48 -12.90 -16.54
CA ALA A 32 0.69 -12.88 -17.41
C ALA A 32 1.85 -13.75 -16.91
N THR A 33 1.75 -14.35 -15.72
CA THR A 33 2.81 -15.10 -15.02
C THR A 33 4.11 -14.29 -14.92
N ARG A 34 3.99 -13.00 -14.60
CA ARG A 34 5.12 -12.07 -14.50
C ARG A 34 5.23 -11.49 -13.08
N PRO A 35 6.45 -11.30 -12.56
CA PRO A 35 6.65 -10.66 -11.26
C PRO A 35 6.19 -9.20 -11.28
N LEU A 36 5.58 -8.75 -10.17
CA LEU A 36 5.15 -7.35 -9.98
C LEU A 36 6.33 -6.37 -9.91
N GLU A 37 7.50 -6.88 -9.53
CA GLU A 37 8.72 -6.10 -9.36
C GLU A 37 9.41 -5.76 -10.68
N VAL A 38 8.89 -6.25 -11.81
CA VAL A 38 9.44 -6.03 -13.14
C VAL A 38 8.50 -5.16 -13.97
N ASP A 39 9.07 -4.37 -14.87
CA ASP A 39 8.29 -3.56 -15.80
C ASP A 39 7.44 -4.41 -16.76
N PRO A 40 6.23 -3.97 -17.11
CA PRO A 40 5.66 -2.64 -16.80
C PRO A 40 4.95 -2.53 -15.44
N TYR A 41 4.79 -3.63 -14.70
CA TYR A 41 3.96 -3.66 -13.49
C TYR A 41 4.55 -2.85 -12.34
N ARG A 42 5.88 -2.90 -12.17
CA ARG A 42 6.57 -2.08 -11.16
C ARG A 42 6.29 -0.59 -11.37
N SER A 43 6.48 -0.11 -12.60
CA SER A 43 6.23 1.30 -12.95
C SER A 43 4.77 1.70 -12.74
N LYS A 44 3.81 0.88 -13.17
CA LYS A 44 2.37 1.15 -12.93
C LYS A 44 2.01 1.15 -11.44
N LEU A 45 2.56 0.22 -10.67
CA LEU A 45 2.33 0.17 -9.21
C LEU A 45 2.89 1.42 -8.53
N PHE A 46 4.03 1.90 -9.02
CA PHE A 46 4.65 3.13 -8.55
C PHE A 46 3.81 4.38 -8.87
N GLU A 47 3.13 4.43 -10.02
CA GLU A 47 2.18 5.52 -10.33
C GLU A 47 1.02 5.59 -9.32
N PHE A 48 0.49 4.43 -8.90
CA PHE A 48 -0.50 4.38 -7.83
C PHE A 48 0.06 4.87 -6.50
N PHE A 49 1.30 4.50 -6.16
CA PHE A 49 2.00 4.99 -4.98
C PHE A 49 2.13 6.53 -5.00
N VAL A 50 2.62 7.11 -6.10
CA VAL A 50 2.77 8.58 -6.22
C VAL A 50 1.42 9.28 -6.08
N THR A 51 0.37 8.71 -6.69
CA THR A 51 -0.99 9.25 -6.58
C THR A 51 -1.46 9.25 -5.11
N ALA A 52 -1.36 8.11 -4.43
CA ALA A 52 -1.75 7.96 -3.03
C ALA A 52 -0.94 8.90 -2.12
N TYR A 53 0.36 9.02 -2.36
CA TYR A 53 1.27 9.88 -1.60
C TYR A 53 0.90 11.36 -1.77
N SER A 54 0.64 11.80 -3.01
CA SER A 54 0.25 13.19 -3.30
C SER A 54 -1.05 13.63 -2.61
N THR A 55 -1.93 12.66 -2.32
CA THR A 55 -3.19 12.86 -1.60
C THR A 55 -3.07 12.70 -0.08
N GLY A 56 -1.87 12.40 0.44
CA GLY A 56 -1.63 12.21 1.88
C GLY A 56 -2.16 10.89 2.45
N MET A 57 -2.51 9.91 1.61
CA MET A 57 -3.14 8.65 2.03
C MET A 57 -2.15 7.57 2.48
N VAL A 58 -0.87 7.71 2.14
CA VAL A 58 0.18 6.73 2.51
C VAL A 58 0.71 6.95 3.93
N GLY A 59 0.59 8.18 4.45
CA GLY A 59 1.16 8.58 5.73
C GLY A 59 2.68 8.73 5.72
N ASP A 60 3.22 9.57 6.61
CA ASP A 60 4.66 9.64 6.88
C ASP A 60 5.01 8.56 7.90
N GLU A 61 5.97 7.68 7.61
CA GLU A 61 6.43 6.67 8.58
C GLU A 61 7.04 7.30 9.85
N ARG A 62 7.44 8.57 9.79
CA ARG A 62 7.95 9.34 10.92
C ARG A 62 6.84 9.90 11.80
N ASP A 63 5.61 9.97 11.29
CA ASP A 63 4.44 10.45 12.01
C ASP A 63 3.61 9.26 12.52
N SER A 64 3.95 8.80 13.72
CA SER A 64 3.22 7.72 14.39
C SER A 64 1.79 8.10 14.78
N SER A 65 1.35 9.36 14.60
CA SER A 65 -0.02 9.79 14.89
C SER A 65 -1.07 9.13 13.99
N LEU A 66 -0.66 8.63 12.81
CA LEU A 66 -1.52 7.86 11.89
C LEU A 66 -1.68 6.38 12.29
N THR A 67 -0.89 5.88 13.26
CA THR A 67 -1.07 4.52 13.83
C THR A 67 -2.05 4.49 15.01
N SER A 68 -2.77 5.60 15.24
CA SER A 68 -3.89 5.66 16.17
C SER A 68 -4.99 4.70 15.69
N ASN A 69 -5.02 3.54 16.33
CA ASN A 69 -5.79 2.33 16.02
C ASN A 69 -7.33 2.47 16.18
N ASP A 70 -7.90 3.63 15.91
CA ASP A 70 -9.35 3.90 16.00
C ASP A 70 -9.99 4.24 14.63
N GLY A 71 -9.20 4.35 13.56
CA GLY A 71 -9.70 4.63 12.22
C GLY A 71 -9.78 3.38 11.35
N GLU A 72 -10.94 2.70 11.30
CA GLU A 72 -11.31 1.82 10.18
C GLU A 72 -11.55 2.65 8.91
N GLY A 73 -10.53 3.38 8.47
CA GLY A 73 -10.63 4.22 7.29
C GLY A 73 -10.33 3.42 6.04
N GLU A 74 -11.33 3.22 5.18
CA GLU A 74 -11.16 2.83 3.76
C GLU A 74 -10.20 3.74 2.96
N THR A 75 -9.65 4.77 3.61
CA THR A 75 -8.69 5.75 3.09
C THR A 75 -7.23 5.50 3.49
N ASP A 76 -6.96 4.52 4.36
CA ASP A 76 -5.58 4.20 4.78
C ASP A 76 -4.87 3.37 3.69
N LEU A 77 -3.99 4.05 2.94
CA LEU A 77 -3.12 3.46 1.93
C LEU A 77 -1.66 3.41 2.40
N SER A 78 -1.41 3.40 3.71
CA SER A 78 -0.13 2.93 4.25
C SER A 78 0.16 1.50 3.80
N ALA A 79 1.41 1.04 3.92
CA ALA A 79 1.75 -0.33 3.54
C ALA A 79 0.88 -1.37 4.27
N ASP A 80 0.63 -1.17 5.56
CA ASP A 80 -0.22 -2.02 6.39
C ASP A 80 -1.71 -1.89 6.03
N GLY A 81 -2.22 -0.67 5.84
CA GLY A 81 -3.61 -0.40 5.47
C GLY A 81 -3.98 -0.99 4.10
N LEU A 82 -3.11 -0.79 3.11
CA LEU A 82 -3.23 -1.33 1.77
C LEU A 82 -3.24 -2.87 1.79
N CYS A 83 -2.23 -3.49 2.42
CA CYS A 83 -2.12 -4.94 2.44
C CYS A 83 -3.28 -5.60 3.21
N ARG A 84 -3.76 -4.96 4.28
CA ARG A 84 -4.94 -5.41 5.03
C ARG A 84 -6.20 -5.34 4.18
N SER A 85 -6.38 -4.27 3.41
CA SER A 85 -7.53 -4.10 2.51
C SER A 85 -7.54 -5.15 1.40
N LEU A 86 -6.39 -5.42 0.78
CA LEU A 86 -6.23 -6.48 -0.21
C LEU A 86 -6.44 -7.87 0.39
N ALA A 87 -5.88 -8.15 1.58
CA ALA A 87 -6.05 -9.42 2.27
C ALA A 87 -7.52 -9.73 2.58
N ARG A 88 -8.27 -8.72 3.06
CA ARG A 88 -9.72 -8.81 3.28
C ARG A 88 -10.47 -9.14 2.00
N ARG A 89 -10.17 -8.44 0.89
CA ARG A 89 -10.82 -8.69 -0.43
C ARG A 89 -10.58 -10.10 -0.95
N TRP A 90 -9.39 -10.65 -0.73
CA TRP A 90 -9.05 -12.02 -1.15
C TRP A 90 -9.49 -13.11 -0.17
N GLY A 91 -10.08 -12.72 0.97
CA GLY A 91 -10.50 -13.66 2.01
C GLY A 91 -9.33 -14.37 2.69
N LEU A 92 -8.13 -13.79 2.65
CA LEU A 92 -6.92 -14.39 3.22
C LEU A 92 -7.03 -14.56 4.73
N ASP A 93 -7.69 -13.64 5.40
CA ASP A 93 -7.93 -13.66 6.85
C ASP A 93 -8.69 -14.93 7.26
N MET A 94 -9.70 -15.30 6.48
CA MET A 94 -10.54 -16.48 6.70
C MET A 94 -9.76 -17.75 6.36
N ALA A 95 -9.06 -17.76 5.22
CA ALA A 95 -8.24 -18.90 4.81
C ALA A 95 -7.12 -19.21 5.83
N ALA A 96 -6.49 -18.19 6.41
CA ALA A 96 -5.47 -18.34 7.44
C ALA A 96 -6.07 -18.90 8.74
N ARG A 97 -7.24 -18.41 9.17
CA ARG A 97 -7.96 -18.92 10.35
C ARG A 97 -8.38 -20.37 10.17
N ASP A 98 -8.96 -20.73 9.04
CA ASP A 98 -9.39 -22.10 8.75
C ASP A 98 -8.21 -23.06 8.69
N SER A 99 -7.12 -22.67 8.03
CA SER A 99 -5.89 -23.48 7.96
C SER A 99 -5.27 -23.70 9.34
N ALA A 100 -5.27 -22.67 10.20
CA ALA A 100 -4.78 -22.78 11.57
C ALA A 100 -5.68 -23.66 12.44
N ALA A 101 -7.00 -23.49 12.34
CA ALA A 101 -7.98 -24.27 13.09
C ALA A 101 -7.97 -25.75 12.70
N GLN A 102 -7.79 -26.05 11.41
CA GLN A 102 -7.76 -27.41 10.88
C GLN A 102 -6.36 -28.04 10.93
N GLN A 103 -5.32 -27.27 11.30
CA GLN A 103 -3.91 -27.66 11.22
C GLN A 103 -3.51 -28.17 9.82
N THR A 104 -4.16 -27.65 8.79
CA THR A 104 -3.93 -28.01 7.40
C THR A 104 -3.02 -26.99 6.73
N LYS A 105 -2.28 -27.45 5.71
CA LYS A 105 -1.53 -26.52 4.85
C LYS A 105 -2.49 -25.57 4.14
N MET A 106 -2.09 -24.31 4.03
CA MET A 106 -2.84 -23.31 3.28
C MET A 106 -2.92 -23.71 1.80
N PRO A 107 -4.07 -23.51 1.13
CA PRO A 107 -4.20 -23.79 -0.30
C PRO A 107 -3.15 -23.05 -1.14
N PRO A 108 -2.60 -23.68 -2.21
CA PRO A 108 -1.57 -23.05 -3.04
C PRO A 108 -1.96 -21.67 -3.59
N ALA A 109 -3.22 -21.50 -4.02
CA ALA A 109 -3.71 -20.21 -4.53
C ALA A 109 -3.63 -19.08 -3.47
N GLN A 110 -3.93 -19.40 -2.21
CA GLN A 110 -3.86 -18.43 -1.12
C GLN A 110 -2.40 -18.11 -0.75
N LEU A 111 -1.50 -19.08 -0.87
CA LEU A 111 -0.05 -18.85 -0.70
C LEU A 111 0.52 -17.93 -1.79
N GLU A 112 0.08 -18.05 -3.04
CA GLU A 112 0.51 -17.10 -4.09
C GLU A 112 0.01 -15.68 -3.79
N LYS A 113 -1.24 -15.52 -3.34
CA LYS A 113 -1.75 -14.22 -2.90
C LYS A 113 -0.94 -13.63 -1.74
N MET A 114 -0.52 -14.45 -0.77
CA MET A 114 0.38 -13.99 0.29
C MET A 114 1.74 -13.50 -0.24
N ARG A 115 2.32 -14.17 -1.25
CA ARG A 115 3.58 -13.73 -1.86
C ARG A 115 3.41 -12.38 -2.56
N LEU A 116 2.29 -12.18 -3.25
CA LEU A 116 2.00 -10.91 -3.91
C LEU A 116 1.80 -9.77 -2.91
N LEU A 117 1.11 -10.01 -1.79
CA LEU A 117 1.04 -9.05 -0.69
C LEU A 117 2.44 -8.66 -0.20
N TRP A 118 3.33 -9.63 -0.04
CA TRP A 118 4.69 -9.36 0.38
C TRP A 118 5.45 -8.47 -0.61
N SER A 119 5.34 -8.77 -1.91
CA SER A 119 5.95 -7.96 -2.97
C SER A 119 5.43 -6.52 -2.95
N VAL A 120 4.10 -6.34 -2.84
CA VAL A 120 3.47 -5.02 -2.73
C VAL A 120 3.95 -4.30 -1.48
N MET A 121 3.85 -4.92 -0.31
CA MET A 121 4.26 -4.35 0.98
C MET A 121 5.71 -3.86 0.94
N ARG A 122 6.62 -4.70 0.45
CA ARG A 122 8.05 -4.36 0.35
C ARG A 122 8.27 -3.14 -0.54
N MET A 123 7.71 -3.12 -1.76
CA MET A 123 7.89 -1.99 -2.67
C MET A 123 7.27 -0.71 -2.12
N TRP A 124 6.08 -0.81 -1.53
CA TRP A 124 5.38 0.33 -0.95
C TRP A 124 6.16 0.96 0.20
N MET A 125 6.71 0.16 1.10
CA MET A 125 7.58 0.62 2.18
C MET A 125 8.89 1.22 1.65
N GLU A 126 9.54 0.55 0.68
CA GLU A 126 10.78 1.03 0.08
C GLU A 126 10.60 2.42 -0.56
N TRP A 127 9.49 2.62 -1.28
CA TRP A 127 9.18 3.91 -1.89
C TRP A 127 8.77 4.96 -0.85
N ASN A 128 7.95 4.61 0.14
CA ASN A 128 7.58 5.55 1.20
C ASN A 128 8.81 6.05 1.97
N TYR A 129 9.70 5.12 2.31
CA TYR A 129 10.98 5.42 2.95
C TYR A 129 11.84 6.37 2.11
N ALA A 130 11.98 6.08 0.82
CA ALA A 130 12.77 6.90 -0.10
C ALA A 130 12.17 8.31 -0.29
N TRP A 131 10.84 8.41 -0.37
CA TRP A 131 10.13 9.68 -0.53
C TRP A 131 10.24 10.58 0.69
N CYS A 132 10.00 10.03 1.88
CA CYS A 132 10.05 10.79 3.13
C CYS A 132 11.46 11.35 3.42
N ARG A 133 12.50 10.65 2.97
CA ARG A 133 13.91 11.07 3.13
C ARG A 133 14.44 11.91 1.98
N PHE A 134 13.71 12.04 0.87
CA PHE A 134 14.16 12.86 -0.26
C PHE A 134 14.44 14.30 0.16
N GLU A 135 13.63 14.87 1.05
CA GLU A 135 13.84 16.22 1.59
C GLU A 135 15.13 16.35 2.43
N GLU A 136 15.56 15.29 3.12
CA GLU A 136 16.79 15.29 3.93
C GLU A 136 18.04 15.42 3.05
N PHE A 137 18.04 14.79 1.88
CA PHE A 137 19.14 14.89 0.90
C PHE A 137 19.16 16.22 0.14
N ASN A 138 18.00 16.80 -0.16
CA ASN A 138 17.95 18.11 -0.82
C ASN A 138 18.20 19.29 0.14
N SER A 139 17.90 19.13 1.43
CA SER A 139 18.20 20.15 2.44
C SER A 139 19.66 20.16 2.86
N SER A 140 20.33 18.99 2.84
CA SER A 140 21.76 18.88 3.17
C SER A 140 22.68 19.41 2.06
N ASP A 141 22.29 19.30 0.79
CA ASP A 141 23.02 19.90 -0.34
C ASP A 141 22.93 21.44 -0.33
N ALA A 142 21.77 22.00 0.04
CA ALA A 142 21.59 23.45 0.15
C ALA A 142 22.43 24.08 1.27
N ALA A 143 22.59 23.37 2.40
CA ALA A 143 23.41 23.84 3.53
C ALA A 143 24.93 23.75 3.24
N ALA A 144 25.36 22.79 2.41
CA ALA A 144 26.76 22.64 2.02
C ALA A 144 27.20 23.63 0.93
N ALA A 145 26.27 24.15 0.12
CA ALA A 145 26.55 25.15 -0.92
C ALA A 145 26.73 26.59 -0.37
N ASP A 146 26.35 26.84 0.89
CA ASP A 146 26.45 28.14 1.58
C ASP A 146 27.61 28.20 2.61
N SER A 147 28.52 27.22 2.63
CA SER A 147 29.75 27.19 3.47
C SER A 147 31.03 27.27 2.63
#